data_AF-A0A7V5CK97-F1
#
_entry.id   AF-A0A7V5CK97-F1
#
_cell.length_a   1.000
_cell.length_b   1.000
_cell.length_c   1.000
_cell.angle_alpha   90.00
_cell.angle_beta   90.00
_cell.angle_gamma   90.00
#
_symmetry.space_group_name_H-M   'P 1'
#
loop_
_entity.id
_entity.type
_entity.pdbx_description
1 polymer ?
#
loop_
_entity_poly.entity_id
_entity_poly.type
_entity_poly.pdbx_seq_one_letter_code
_entity_poly.pdbx_strand_id
1 'polypeptide(L)' 'MNLIRNESNKAQEVNPLERIMDMQFVGSDLEITTTNEKLTQRIGKAIHKAYDGTIEYKFSEDNKLARVNWHREV' A
#
# COMPACT_ATOMS: atom_id res chain seq x y z
N MET A 1 9.81 -1.89 -6.38
CA MET A 1 8.77 -2.95 -6.55
C MET A 1 8.95 -4.17 -5.64
N ASN A 2 10.17 -4.69 -5.41
CA ASN A 2 10.36 -5.91 -4.60
C ASN A 2 9.82 -5.80 -3.16
N LEU A 3 9.99 -4.66 -2.49
CA LEU A 3 9.46 -4.43 -1.15
C LEU A 3 7.94 -4.64 -1.07
N ILE A 4 7.20 -4.02 -1.99
CA ILE A 4 5.73 -4.08 -2.04
C ILE A 4 5.25 -5.53 -2.21
N ARG A 5 5.84 -6.26 -3.16
CA ARG A 5 5.48 -7.66 -3.42
C ARG A 5 5.81 -8.55 -2.20
N ASN A 6 6.96 -8.33 -1.57
CA ASN A 6 7.34 -9.07 -0.38
C ASN A 6 6.38 -8.84 0.79
N GLU A 7 5.92 -7.60 1.01
CA GLU A 7 4.94 -7.31 2.06
C GLU A 7 3.58 -7.95 1.77
N SER A 8 3.14 -7.96 0.51
CA SER A 8 1.94 -8.72 0.10
C SER A 8 2.10 -10.22 0.34
N ASN A 9 3.22 -10.83 -0.04
CA ASN A 9 3.44 -12.27 0.13
C ASN A 9 3.42 -12.67 1.62
N LYS A 10 4.12 -11.91 2.47
CA LYS A 10 4.09 -12.13 3.93
C LYS A 10 2.70 -11.91 4.54
N ALA A 11 1.88 -11.01 3.98
CA ALA A 11 0.51 -10.82 4.43
C ALA A 11 -0.36 -12.03 4.06
N GLN A 12 -0.16 -12.54 2.84
CA GLN A 12 -0.85 -13.70 2.30
C GLN A 12 -0.55 -14.99 3.09
N GLU A 13 0.66 -15.13 3.66
CA GLU A 13 1.02 -16.24 4.56
C GLU A 13 0.14 -16.29 5.82
N VAL A 14 -0.28 -15.12 6.33
CA VAL A 14 -1.13 -15.02 7.53
C VAL A 14 -2.61 -15.09 7.15
N ASN A 15 -3.00 -14.39 6.09
CA ASN A 15 -4.36 -14.39 5.56
C ASN A 15 -4.30 -14.51 4.03
N PRO A 16 -4.65 -15.68 3.46
CA PRO A 16 -4.61 -15.88 2.02
C PRO A 16 -5.46 -14.92 1.18
N LEU A 17 -6.37 -14.15 1.78
CA LEU A 17 -7.16 -13.12 1.08
C LEU A 17 -6.45 -11.76 1.02
N GLU A 18 -5.42 -11.51 1.83
CA GLU A 18 -4.63 -10.26 1.81
C GLU A 18 -3.70 -10.28 0.58
N ARG A 19 -4.08 -9.60 -0.51
CA ARG A 19 -3.35 -9.59 -1.79
C ARG A 19 -3.38 -8.22 -2.46
N ILE A 20 -2.37 -7.96 -3.28
CA ILE A 20 -2.41 -6.89 -4.29
C ILE A 20 -3.34 -7.34 -5.42
N MET A 21 -4.36 -6.55 -5.73
CA MET A 21 -5.28 -6.77 -6.84
C MET A 21 -4.71 -6.23 -8.14
N ASP A 22 -4.09 -5.05 -8.09
CA ASP A 22 -3.49 -4.42 -9.26
C ASP A 22 -2.32 -3.52 -8.88
N MET A 23 -1.41 -3.32 -9.83
CA MET A 23 -0.27 -2.41 -9.73
C MET A 23 0.01 -1.82 -11.10
N GLN A 24 -0.28 -0.54 -11.26
CA GLN A 24 -0.20 0.16 -12.54
C GLN A 24 0.41 1.54 -12.39
N PHE A 25 1.11 1.99 -13.42
CA PHE A 25 1.57 3.38 -13.48
C PHE A 25 0.44 4.27 -13.99
N VAL A 26 0.15 5.33 -13.24
CA VAL A 26 -0.80 6.38 -13.60
C VAL A 26 -0.01 7.69 -13.71
N GLY A 27 0.38 8.02 -14.93
CA GLY A 27 1.33 9.12 -15.17
C GLY A 27 2.71 8.82 -14.59
N SER A 28 3.18 9.67 -13.67
CA SER A 28 4.44 9.48 -12.93
C SER A 28 4.29 8.57 -11.69
N ASP A 29 3.06 8.26 -11.30
CA ASP A 29 2.79 7.67 -10.00
C ASP A 29 2.51 6.17 -10.14
N LEU A 30 2.85 5.41 -9.10
CA LEU A 30 2.52 3.99 -9.03
C LEU A 30 1.27 3.81 -8.17
N GLU A 31 0.16 3.44 -8.80
CA GLU A 31 -1.08 3.10 -8.11
C GLU A 31 -1.10 1.60 -7.78
N ILE A 32 -1.46 1.29 -6.54
CA ILE A 32 -1.54 -0.09 -6.03
C ILE A 32 -2.90 -0.27 -5.38
N THR A 33 -3.66 -1.26 -5.87
CA THR A 33 -4.95 -1.62 -5.27
C THR A 33 -4.81 -2.93 -4.53
N THR A 34 -5.38 -3.02 -3.33
CA THR A 34 -5.29 -4.18 -2.44
C THR A 34 -6.68 -4.67 -2.06
N THR A 35 -6.79 -5.93 -1.61
CA THR A 35 -8.06 -6.51 -1.19
C THR A 35 -8.63 -5.93 0.10
N ASN A 36 -7.80 -5.26 0.92
CA ASN A 36 -8.26 -4.60 2.15
C ASN A 36 -7.33 -3.48 2.64
N GLU A 37 -7.88 -2.67 3.53
CA GLU A 37 -7.23 -1.53 4.18
C GLU A 37 -5.96 -1.89 4.97
N LYS A 38 -5.91 -3.06 5.60
CA LYS A 38 -4.80 -3.48 6.44
C LYS A 38 -3.54 -3.72 5.60
N LEU A 39 -3.68 -4.36 4.44
CA LEU A 39 -2.57 -4.54 3.51
C LEU A 39 -2.11 -3.18 2.95
N THR A 40 -3.03 -2.26 2.65
CA THR A 40 -2.68 -0.89 2.21
C THR A 40 -1.82 -0.18 3.26
N GLN A 41 -2.24 -0.18 4.53
CA GLN A 41 -1.49 0.45 5.61
C GLN A 41 -0.12 -0.19 5.81
N ARG A 42 -0.05 -1.53 5.75
CA ARG A 42 1.21 -2.28 5.88
C ARG A 42 2.21 -1.88 4.80
N ILE A 43 1.77 -1.82 3.53
CA ILE A 43 2.62 -1.41 2.41
C ILE A 43 3.07 0.04 2.60
N GLY A 44 2.16 0.96 2.93
CA GLY A 44 2.49 2.36 3.17
C GLY A 44 3.55 2.54 4.25
N LYS A 45 3.37 1.89 5.41
CA LYS A 45 4.35 1.92 6.51
C LYS A 45 5.71 1.35 6.09
N ALA A 46 5.72 0.28 5.31
CA ALA A 46 6.96 -0.32 4.82
C ALA A 46 7.70 0.63 3.85
N ILE A 47 6.99 1.29 2.95
CA ILE A 47 7.56 2.28 2.02
C ILE A 47 8.16 3.45 2.79
N HIS A 48 7.39 4.06 3.70
CA HIS A 48 7.87 5.20 4.49
C HIS A 48 9.10 4.82 5.33
N LYS A 49 9.11 3.63 5.96
CA LYS A 49 10.27 3.14 6.71
C LYS A 49 11.51 2.94 5.84
N ALA A 50 11.34 2.50 4.59
CA ALA A 50 12.46 2.18 3.70
C ALA A 50 13.01 3.40 2.96
N TYR A 51 12.18 4.40 2.67
CA TYR A 51 12.51 5.49 1.75
C TYR A 51 12.32 6.90 2.33
N ASP A 52 11.87 7.01 3.59
CA ASP A 52 11.47 8.26 4.25
C ASP A 52 10.34 8.97 3.47
N GLY A 53 10.16 10.28 3.63
CA GLY A 53 9.18 11.09 2.90
C GLY A 53 7.85 11.29 3.64
N THR A 54 6.93 11.99 3.01
CA THR A 54 5.63 12.32 3.62
C THR A 54 4.62 11.22 3.29
N ILE A 55 3.85 10.81 4.30
CA ILE A 55 2.79 9.83 4.16
C ILE A 55 1.47 10.39 4.70
N GLU A 56 0.41 10.23 3.92
CA GLU A 56 -0.94 10.62 4.29
C GLU A 56 -1.84 9.38 4.28
N TYR A 57 -2.61 9.20 5.36
CA TYR A 57 -3.60 8.14 5.49
C TYR A 57 -5.00 8.75 5.45
N LYS A 58 -5.84 8.25 4.55
CA LYS A 58 -7.25 8.61 4.44
C LYS A 58 -8.10 7.36 4.63
N PHE A 59 -9.04 7.42 5.56
CA PHE A 59 -9.96 6.34 5.87
C PHE A 59 -11.38 6.78 5.53
N SER A 60 -12.18 5.88 4.96
CA SER A 60 -13.61 6.10 4.81
C SER A 60 -14.31 5.64 6.10
N GLU A 61 -15.20 6.47 6.64
CA GLU A 61 -16.02 6.10 7.81
C GLU A 61 -17.12 5.11 7.42
N ASP A 62 -17.67 5.25 6.22
CA ASP A 62 -18.80 4.44 5.74
C ASP A 62 -18.37 3.18 4.97
N ASN A 63 -17.13 3.15 4.44
CA ASN A 63 -16.61 2.02 3.67
C ASN A 63 -15.33 1.49 4.30
N LYS A 64 -15.10 0.18 4.21
CA LYS A 64 -13.82 -0.46 4.59
C LYS A 64 -12.71 -0.17 3.58
N LEU A 65 -12.40 1.11 3.42
CA LEU A 65 -11.45 1.64 2.45
C LEU A 65 -10.43 2.53 3.15
N ALA A 66 -9.15 2.20 2.94
CA ALA A 66 -8.05 3.08 3.25
C ALA A 66 -7.31 3.46 1.98
N ARG A 67 -6.99 4.75 1.83
CA ARG A 67 -6.10 5.27 0.80
C ARG A 67 -4.85 5.81 1.49
N VAL A 68 -3.69 5.40 0.99
CA VAL A 68 -2.40 5.83 1.50
C VAL A 68 -1.66 6.49 0.36
N ASN A 69 -1.37 7.78 0.53
CA ASN A 69 -0.57 8.54 -0.41
C ASN A 69 0.81 8.72 0.21
N TRP A 70 1.84 8.35 -0.53
CA TRP A 70 3.21 8.57 -0.12
C TRP A 70 3.93 9.37 -1.21
N HIS A 71 4.69 10.38 -0.80
CA HIS A 71 5.55 11.12 -1.69
C HIS A 71 6.85 11.49 -0.99
N ARG A 72 7.89 11.70 -1.79
CA ARG A 72 9.16 12.24 -1.33
C ARG A 72 9.63 13.25 -2.36
N GLU A 73 10.05 14.42 -1.89
CA GLU A 73 10.80 15.36 -2.73
C GLU A 73 12.21 14.79 -2.92
N VAL A 74 12.62 14.68 -4.19
CA VAL A 74 13.91 14.12 -4.59
C VAL A 74 14.92 15.24 -4.77
#